data_AF-A0A7K2QNI9-F1
#
_entry.id   AF-A0A7K2QNI9-F1
#
_cell.length_a   1.000
_cell.length_b   1.000
_cell.length_c   1.000
_cell.angle_alpha   90.00
_cell.angle_beta   90.00
_cell.angle_gamma   90.00
#
_symmetry.space_group_name_H-M   'P 1'
#
loop_
_entity.id
_entity.type
_entity.pdbx_description
1 polymer ?
#
loop_
_entity_poly.entity_id
_entity_poly.type
_entity_poly.pdbx_seq_one_letter_code
_entity_poly.pdbx_strand_id
1 'polypeptide(L)'
;MRSTEPASGAAAVWDIATPSRPGPLPGVGMAGFVARTADPVDLSVVPYPAVTVAVDLGEAPLAVEDGDGGLHRGSVVVGLAPTGVHGRGRAIECLQLRLSPVVAHAALGGCAAWGRGVVPLRELWG
;
A
#
# COMPACT_ATOMS: atom_id res chain seq x y z
N MET A 1 24.08 13.24 18.28
CA MET A 1 23.63 13.23 16.87
C MET A 1 23.97 11.87 16.29
N ARG A 2 22.97 11.01 16.02
CA ARG A 2 23.20 9.75 15.30
C ARG A 2 23.11 10.07 13.82
N SER A 3 24.19 9.81 13.07
CA SER A 3 24.16 9.84 11.61
C SER A 3 23.15 8.80 11.13
N THR A 4 22.11 9.28 10.47
CA THR A 4 21.23 8.43 9.65
C THR A 4 21.99 8.18 8.37
N GLU A 5 22.61 7.00 8.24
CA GLU A 5 23.03 6.53 6.91
C GLU A 5 21.78 6.50 6.03
N PRO A 6 21.85 7.02 4.79
CA PRO A 6 20.73 6.86 3.87
C PRO A 6 20.49 5.37 3.67
N ALA A 7 19.23 4.94 3.74
CA ALA A 7 18.80 3.57 3.46
C ALA A 7 19.02 3.25 1.97
N SER A 8 20.28 3.15 1.56
CA SER A 8 20.72 3.01 0.19
C SER A 8 20.48 1.60 -0.38
N GLY A 9 20.03 0.65 0.44
CA GLY A 9 19.73 -0.72 0.03
C GLY A 9 18.27 -1.00 -0.32
N ALA A 10 17.31 -0.26 0.26
CA ALA A 10 15.89 -0.60 0.13
C ALA A 10 15.31 -0.21 -1.24
N ALA A 11 15.80 0.87 -1.86
CA ALA A 11 15.32 1.31 -3.18
C ALA A 11 15.84 0.42 -4.34
N ALA A 12 16.97 -0.26 -4.17
CA ALA A 12 17.56 -1.14 -5.19
C ALA A 12 16.82 -2.49 -5.33
N VAL A 13 15.91 -2.79 -4.40
CA VAL A 13 15.15 -4.04 -4.33
C VAL A 13 13.89 -4.02 -5.18
N TRP A 14 13.37 -2.83 -5.49
CA TRP A 14 12.06 -2.67 -6.10
C TRP A 14 12.15 -2.34 -7.59
N ASP A 15 11.50 -3.17 -8.41
CA ASP A 15 11.08 -2.77 -9.74
C ASP A 15 9.73 -2.07 -9.62
N ILE A 16 9.70 -0.78 -9.98
CA ILE A 16 8.49 0.04 -9.92
C ILE A 16 8.05 0.36 -11.34
N ALA A 17 6.82 -0.01 -11.66
CA ALA A 17 6.17 0.34 -12.92
C ALA A 17 5.11 1.42 -12.68
N THR A 18 5.19 2.53 -13.38
CA THR A 18 4.15 3.58 -13.36
C THR A 18 3.53 3.73 -14.76
N PRO A 19 2.24 4.12 -14.85
CA PRO A 19 1.64 4.43 -16.14
C PRO A 19 2.46 5.45 -16.92
N SER A 20 2.76 5.15 -18.18
CA SER A 20 3.56 6.03 -19.05
C SER A 20 2.82 7.28 -19.52
N ARG A 21 1.50 7.34 -19.29
CA ARG A 21 0.63 8.49 -19.56
C ARG A 21 -0.33 8.69 -18.39
N PRO A 22 -0.80 9.93 -18.15
CA PRO A 22 -1.89 10.16 -17.21
C PRO A 22 -3.08 9.28 -17.56
N GLY A 23 -3.60 8.55 -16.56
CA GLY A 23 -4.79 7.72 -16.74
C GLY A 23 -6.03 8.58 -17.00
N PRO A 24 -7.08 8.02 -17.61
CA PRO A 24 -8.32 8.76 -17.92
C PRO A 24 -9.17 9.04 -16.67
N LEU A 25 -8.80 8.53 -15.50
CA LEU A 25 -9.56 8.63 -14.25
C LEU A 25 -8.95 9.70 -13.33
N PRO A 26 -9.53 10.91 -13.25
CA PRO A 26 -9.05 11.94 -12.34
C PRO A 26 -9.09 11.46 -10.89
N GLY A 27 -8.07 11.83 -10.10
CA GLY A 27 -7.99 11.44 -8.70
C GLY A 27 -7.62 9.98 -8.47
N VAL A 28 -7.19 9.24 -9.51
CA VAL A 28 -6.62 7.89 -9.39
C VAL A 28 -5.16 7.92 -9.82
N GLY A 29 -4.27 7.61 -8.88
CA GLY A 29 -2.87 7.30 -9.15
C GLY A 29 -2.64 5.79 -9.10
N MET A 30 -1.66 5.30 -9.86
CA MET A 30 -1.33 3.88 -9.91
C MET A 30 0.18 3.66 -9.98
N ALA A 31 0.65 2.61 -9.30
CA ALA A 31 2.01 2.09 -9.45
C ALA A 31 2.03 0.60 -9.16
N GLY A 32 2.73 -0.18 -9.98
CA GLY A 32 3.06 -1.56 -9.72
C GLY A 32 4.41 -1.67 -9.03
N PHE A 33 4.52 -2.61 -8.09
CA PHE A 33 5.72 -2.88 -7.32
C PHE A 33 6.04 -4.37 -7.39
N VAL A 34 7.29 -4.69 -7.71
CA VAL A 34 7.83 -6.04 -7.63
C VAL A 34 9.12 -6.01 -6.81
N ALA A 35 9.22 -6.84 -5.78
CA ALA A 35 10.46 -7.08 -5.06
C ALA A 35 11.00 -8.48 -5.37
N ARG A 36 12.09 -8.55 -6.13
CA ARG A 36 12.74 -9.83 -6.48
C ARG A 36 13.87 -10.16 -5.50
N THR A 37 13.52 -10.49 -4.26
CA THR A 37 14.51 -10.87 -3.21
C THR A 37 14.18 -12.22 -2.58
N ALA A 38 15.22 -12.96 -2.21
CA ALA A 38 15.10 -14.19 -1.43
C ALA A 38 14.72 -13.89 0.03
N ASP A 39 15.22 -12.78 0.57
CA ASP A 39 14.91 -12.33 1.92
C ASP A 39 13.57 -11.58 2.00
N PRO A 40 12.83 -11.71 3.11
CA PRO A 40 11.62 -10.93 3.33
C PRO A 40 11.93 -9.44 3.29
N VAL A 41 11.16 -8.69 2.50
CA VAL A 41 11.21 -7.23 2.49
C VAL A 41 10.22 -6.69 3.52
N ASP A 42 10.62 -5.62 4.20
CA ASP A 42 9.77 -4.80 5.06
C ASP A 42 9.69 -3.40 4.47
N LEU A 43 8.48 -2.95 4.18
CA LEU A 43 8.17 -1.67 3.55
C LEU A 43 7.29 -0.84 4.48
N SER A 44 7.84 0.25 5.00
CA SER A 44 7.02 1.25 5.66
C SER A 44 6.15 1.99 4.64
N VAL A 45 4.85 2.06 4.90
CA VAL A 45 3.93 2.87 4.10
C VAL A 45 4.10 4.33 4.51
N VAL A 46 4.61 5.15 3.56
CA VAL A 46 4.71 6.59 3.76
C VAL A 46 3.30 7.19 3.76
N PRO A 47 2.90 7.93 4.80
CA PRO A 47 1.62 8.60 4.84
C PRO A 47 1.47 9.57 3.66
N TYR A 48 0.36 9.48 2.94
CA TYR A 48 0.05 10.31 1.79
C TYR A 48 -1.43 10.69 1.84
N PRO A 49 -1.85 11.91 1.43
CA PRO A 49 -3.23 12.37 1.52
C PRO A 49 -4.16 11.72 0.46
N ALA A 50 -4.17 10.39 0.40
CA ALA A 50 -5.00 9.56 -0.47
C ALA A 50 -5.30 8.23 0.23
N VAL A 51 -6.47 7.66 -0.05
CA VAL A 51 -6.77 6.29 0.35
C VAL A 51 -5.97 5.38 -0.58
N THR A 52 -5.19 4.47 -0.01
CA THR A 52 -4.33 3.58 -0.78
C THR A 52 -4.93 2.18 -0.80
N VAL A 53 -5.25 1.69 -2.00
CA VAL A 53 -5.62 0.28 -2.21
C VAL A 53 -4.36 -0.46 -2.63
N ALA A 54 -3.96 -1.47 -1.86
CA ALA A 54 -2.91 -2.40 -2.24
C ALA A 54 -3.57 -3.70 -2.67
N VAL A 55 -3.43 -4.03 -3.96
CA VAL A 55 -3.90 -5.30 -4.52
C VAL A 55 -2.70 -6.22 -4.60
N ASP A 56 -2.79 -7.31 -3.84
CA ASP A 56 -1.80 -8.36 -3.86
C ASP A 56 -1.99 -9.23 -5.11
N LEU A 57 -0.92 -9.39 -5.88
CA LEU A 57 -0.85 -10.16 -7.11
C LEU A 57 0.10 -11.35 -6.98
N GLY A 58 0.80 -11.48 -5.85
CA GLY A 58 1.78 -12.52 -5.64
C GLY A 58 1.15 -13.86 -5.29
N GLU A 59 1.92 -14.94 -5.50
CA GLU A 59 1.54 -16.31 -5.10
C GLU A 59 1.51 -16.47 -3.57
N ALA A 60 2.39 -15.76 -2.86
CA ALA A 60 2.43 -15.72 -1.41
C ALA A 60 1.77 -14.43 -0.91
N PRO A 61 0.85 -14.51 0.08
CA PRO A 61 0.08 -13.35 0.48
C PRO A 61 0.96 -12.26 1.10
N LEU A 62 0.79 -11.03 0.63
CA LEU A 62 1.35 -9.84 1.23
C LEU A 62 0.84 -9.71 2.67
N ALA A 63 1.74 -9.67 3.65
CA ALA A 63 1.38 -9.36 5.02
C ALA A 63 1.43 -7.83 5.21
N VAL A 64 0.41 -7.25 5.84
CA VAL A 64 0.36 -5.84 6.19
C VAL A 64 0.07 -5.72 7.67
N GLU A 65 1.04 -5.20 8.42
CA GLU A 65 0.89 -4.87 9.83
C GLU A 65 0.41 -3.43 9.95
N ASP A 66 -0.66 -3.20 10.69
CA ASP A 66 -1.13 -1.86 11.03
C ASP A 66 -0.44 -1.31 12.30
N GLY A 67 -0.55 -0.01 12.53
CA GLY A 67 0.10 0.64 13.68
C GLY A 67 -0.45 0.23 15.05
N ASP A 68 -1.56 -0.51 15.08
CA ASP A 68 -2.17 -1.03 16.30
C ASP A 68 -1.81 -2.52 16.54
N GLY A 69 -0.91 -3.08 15.71
CA GLY A 69 -0.43 -4.46 15.79
C GLY A 69 -1.32 -5.50 15.09
N GLY A 70 -2.33 -5.06 14.34
CA GLY A 70 -3.17 -5.93 13.52
C GLY A 70 -2.43 -6.41 12.29
N LEU A 71 -2.52 -7.72 12.02
CA LEU A 71 -1.90 -8.37 10.87
C LEU A 71 -2.94 -8.75 9.82
N HIS A 72 -2.86 -8.12 8.65
CA HIS A 72 -3.70 -8.37 7.49
C HIS A 72 -2.93 -9.14 6.44
N ARG A 73 -3.60 -10.03 5.71
CA ARG A 73 -3.00 -10.82 4.63
C ARG A 73 -3.73 -10.62 3.32
N GLY A 74 -2.98 -10.43 2.24
CA GLY A 74 -3.46 -10.19 0.90
C GLY A 74 -3.76 -8.72 0.64
N SER A 75 -4.80 -8.48 -0.19
CA SER A 75 -5.19 -7.14 -0.60
C SER A 75 -5.84 -6.33 0.54
N VAL A 76 -5.48 -5.06 0.67
CA VAL A 76 -5.94 -4.17 1.74
C VAL A 76 -6.26 -2.77 1.22
N VAL A 77 -7.03 -2.03 2.02
CA VAL A 77 -7.22 -0.59 1.90
C VAL A 77 -6.62 0.09 3.12
N VAL A 78 -5.76 1.05 2.85
CA VAL A 78 -5.06 1.88 3.84
C VAL A 78 -5.68 3.28 3.80
N GLY A 79 -6.04 3.80 4.97
CA GLY A 79 -6.69 5.09 5.14
C GLY A 79 -5.88 6.32 4.70
N LEU A 80 -6.41 7.52 4.98
CA LEU A 80 -5.84 8.80 4.55
C LEU A 80 -4.59 9.23 5.33
N ALA A 81 -4.46 8.80 6.57
CA ALA A 81 -3.34 9.16 7.44
C ALA A 81 -2.91 7.95 8.29
N PRO A 82 -2.48 6.85 7.63
CA PRO A 82 -2.02 5.66 8.34
C PRO A 82 -0.78 6.02 9.15
N THR A 83 -0.61 5.39 10.32
CA THR A 83 0.64 5.49 11.09
C THR A 83 1.14 4.11 11.41
N GLY A 84 2.45 3.89 11.26
CA GLY A 84 3.08 2.61 11.62
C GLY A 84 2.59 1.44 10.77
N VAL A 85 2.16 1.68 9.53
CA VAL A 85 1.75 0.59 8.62
C VAL A 85 2.99 0.06 7.89
N HIS A 86 3.17 -1.26 7.94
CA HIS A 86 4.30 -1.98 7.36
C HIS A 86 3.82 -3.12 6.46
N GLY A 87 4.29 -3.16 5.22
CA GLY A 87 4.10 -4.28 4.31
C GLY A 87 5.28 -5.24 4.39
N ARG A 88 5.02 -6.53 4.58
CA ARG A 88 6.04 -7.58 4.65
C ARG A 88 5.72 -8.75 3.73
N GLY A 89 6.73 -9.28 3.06
CA GLY A 89 6.55 -10.42 2.17
C GLY A 89 7.83 -10.90 1.51
N ARG A 90 7.74 -12.07 0.87
CA ARG A 90 8.78 -12.59 -0.03
C ARG A 90 8.23 -12.53 -1.45
N ALA A 91 9.06 -12.17 -2.43
CA ALA A 91 8.63 -12.05 -3.81
C ALA A 91 7.33 -11.22 -3.96
N ILE A 92 7.31 -10.01 -3.37
CA ILE A 92 6.11 -9.17 -3.35
C ILE A 92 5.79 -8.74 -4.78
N GLU A 93 4.55 -8.98 -5.20
CA GLU A 93 3.98 -8.43 -6.42
C GLU A 93 2.68 -7.70 -6.04
N CYS A 94 2.66 -6.38 -6.20
CA CYS A 94 1.55 -5.57 -5.70
C CYS A 94 1.23 -4.43 -6.65
N LEU A 95 -0.07 -4.20 -6.85
CA LEU A 95 -0.58 -3.01 -7.51
C LEU A 95 -1.10 -2.02 -6.45
N GLN A 96 -0.51 -0.83 -6.41
CA GLN A 96 -1.01 0.27 -5.59
C GLN A 96 -1.92 1.17 -6.42
N LEU A 97 -3.10 1.45 -5.88
CA LEU A 97 -3.97 2.54 -6.31
C LEU A 97 -3.99 3.61 -5.23
N ARG A 98 -3.79 4.87 -5.60
CA ARG A 98 -3.99 6.02 -4.72
C ARG A 98 -5.24 6.74 -5.17
N LEU A 99 -6.26 6.72 -4.34
CA LEU A 99 -7.56 7.34 -4.61
C LEU A 99 -7.66 8.65 -3.86
N SER A 100 -8.05 9.71 -4.57
CA SER A 100 -8.46 10.95 -3.93
C SER A 100 -9.60 10.65 -2.94
N PRO A 101 -9.74 11.44 -1.86
CA PRO A 101 -10.81 11.20 -0.88
C PRO A 101 -12.21 11.12 -1.51
N VAL A 102 -12.48 11.93 -2.53
CA VAL A 102 -13.75 11.94 -3.26
C VAL A 102 -13.96 10.63 -4.04
N VAL A 103 -12.95 10.16 -4.77
CA VAL A 103 -13.03 8.91 -5.53
C VAL A 103 -13.14 7.72 -4.59
N ALA A 104 -12.35 7.69 -3.51
CA ALA A 104 -12.41 6.65 -2.51
C ALA A 104 -13.82 6.54 -1.92
N HIS A 105 -14.41 7.68 -1.52
CA HIS A 105 -15.76 7.72 -0.97
C HIS A 105 -16.80 7.14 -1.92
N ALA A 106 -16.73 7.51 -3.20
CA ALA A 106 -17.66 7.04 -4.23
C ALA A 106 -17.48 5.55 -4.56
N ALA A 107 -16.24 5.04 -4.59
CA ALA A 107 -15.93 3.69 -5.07
C ALA A 107 -15.96 2.62 -3.97
N LEU A 108 -15.55 2.96 -2.75
CA LEU A 108 -15.34 2.00 -1.66
C LEU A 108 -16.43 2.07 -0.57
N GLY A 109 -17.24 3.14 -0.54
CA GLY A 109 -18.33 3.31 0.42
C GLY A 109 -17.89 3.60 1.87
N GLY A 110 -18.41 4.69 2.47
CA GLY A 110 -18.21 4.98 3.90
C GLY A 110 -16.84 5.59 4.27
N CYS A 111 -16.79 6.91 4.42
CA CYS A 111 -15.55 7.66 4.67
C CYS A 111 -14.98 7.51 6.11
N ALA A 112 -15.82 7.12 7.09
CA ALA A 112 -15.46 7.16 8.51
C ALA A 112 -14.51 6.03 8.95
N ALA A 113 -14.52 4.88 8.26
CA ALA A 113 -13.66 3.73 8.58
C ALA A 113 -12.19 3.96 8.14
N TRP A 114 -11.92 4.96 7.30
CA TRP A 114 -10.62 5.12 6.62
C TRP A 114 -9.72 6.19 7.25
N GLY A 115 -10.01 6.60 8.49
CA GLY A 115 -9.23 7.62 9.20
C GLY A 115 -7.76 7.20 9.40
N ARG A 116 -7.54 6.04 10.04
CA ARG A 116 -6.20 5.53 10.37
C ARG A 116 -5.99 4.04 10.07
N GLY A 117 -7.06 3.29 9.84
CA GLY A 117 -7.01 1.83 9.77
C GLY A 117 -6.53 1.27 8.44
N VAL A 118 -6.07 0.02 8.52
CA VAL A 118 -5.94 -0.90 7.39
C VAL A 118 -7.15 -1.82 7.44
N VAL A 119 -7.84 -2.00 6.31
CA VAL A 119 -9.00 -2.89 6.19
C VAL A 119 -8.72 -3.89 5.08
N PRO A 120 -8.97 -5.21 5.30
CA PRO A 120 -8.89 -6.19 4.22
C PRO A 120 -9.86 -5.85 3.08
N LEU A 121 -9.38 -5.85 1.84
CA LEU A 121 -10.18 -5.43 0.67
C LEU A 121 -11.48 -6.24 0.53
N ARG A 122 -11.44 -7.52 0.89
CA ARG A 122 -12.59 -8.46 0.85
C ARG A 122 -13.74 -8.05 1.78
N GLU A 123 -13.50 -7.21 2.78
CA GLU A 123 -14.47 -6.82 3.81
C GLU A 123 -15.24 -5.54 3.45
N LEU A 124 -14.95 -4.90 2.31
CA LEU A 124 -15.56 -3.61 1.94
C LEU A 124 -16.96 -3.70 1.34
N TRP A 125 -17.26 -4.79 0.63
CA TRP A 125 -18.52 -4.91 -0.13
C TRP A 125 -19.43 -6.05 0.37
N GLY A 126 -19.25 -6.46 1.64
CA GLY A 126 -20.06 -7.48 2.30
C GLY A 126 -21.50 -7.07 2.55
#